data_AF-A0A496PT64-F1
#
_entry.id   AF-A0A496PT64-F1
#
_cell.length_a   1.000
_cell.length_b   1.000
_cell.length_c   1.000
_cell.angle_alpha   90.00
_cell.angle_beta   90.00
_cell.angle_gamma   90.00
#
_symmetry.space_group_name_H-M   'P 1'
#
loop_
_entity.id
_entity.type
_entity.pdbx_description
1 polymer ?
#
loop_
_entity_poly.entity_id
_entity_poly.type
_entity_poly.pdbx_seq_one_letter_code
_entity_poly.pdbx_strand_id
1 'polypeptide(L)'
;MRICFRLLTLVLPACLIAPNGVVAEAPTSDRQVLIDWIQTWRQSPERLPLETVIEALSGCRVLDWQGEEQQGLAEVADAILHEVRAAPLSAARPNEIGNRLEEVVSAAIEEIGWQVGRPAGLSGRRRSAGYPDLEFTAGGRAFYLEVKAFSSGTERSTQRTFYLSPSDDFKVTRDAFHLLLACEIVPVGEDTYSLRSVKWLDLRNLEVRLKHEFNASNRDLYSDENGLVILEKP
;
A
#
# COMPACT_ATOMS: atom_id res chain seq x y z
N MET A 1 45.05 -13.37 -78.39
CA MET A 1 45.55 -12.45 -77.34
C MET A 1 44.44 -11.48 -76.97
N ARG A 2 43.73 -11.75 -75.86
CA ARG A 2 43.14 -10.79 -74.90
C ARG A 2 42.18 -11.53 -73.97
N ILE A 3 42.57 -11.53 -72.71
CA ILE A 3 41.84 -11.96 -71.52
C ILE A 3 40.64 -11.01 -71.36
N CYS A 4 39.47 -11.55 -71.01
CA CYS A 4 38.40 -10.77 -70.40
C CYS A 4 37.89 -11.50 -69.15
N PHE A 5 37.89 -10.76 -68.05
CA PHE A 5 37.64 -11.16 -66.68
C PHE A 5 36.19 -10.80 -66.30
N ARG A 6 35.71 -11.39 -65.20
CA ARG A 6 34.52 -11.01 -64.38
C ARG A 6 33.16 -11.53 -64.90
N LEU A 7 32.21 -11.94 -64.07
CA LEU A 7 32.00 -11.73 -62.63
C LEU A 7 31.17 -12.92 -62.11
N LEU A 8 31.55 -13.51 -60.97
CA LEU A 8 30.77 -14.51 -60.25
C LEU A 8 29.69 -13.74 -59.45
N THR A 9 28.43 -13.80 -59.86
CA THR A 9 27.33 -13.18 -59.11
C THR A 9 26.88 -14.15 -58.01
N LEU A 10 27.30 -13.86 -56.78
CA LEU A 10 26.82 -14.51 -55.58
C LEU A 10 25.36 -14.09 -55.35
N VAL A 11 24.42 -15.03 -55.52
CA VAL A 11 23.02 -14.81 -55.15
C VAL A 11 22.94 -14.89 -53.63
N LEU A 12 22.86 -13.73 -52.97
CA LEU A 12 22.48 -13.62 -51.56
C LEU A 12 21.04 -14.13 -51.41
N PRO A 13 20.72 -14.94 -50.39
CA PRO A 13 19.34 -15.29 -50.10
C PRO A 13 18.63 -14.02 -49.62
N ALA A 14 17.51 -13.70 -50.27
CA ALA A 14 16.62 -12.64 -49.83
C ALA A 14 16.18 -12.93 -48.39
N CYS A 15 16.54 -12.04 -47.46
CA CYS A 15 15.86 -11.91 -46.18
C CYS A 15 14.37 -11.65 -46.48
N LEU A 16 13.54 -12.67 -46.28
CA LEU A 16 12.11 -12.52 -46.15
C LEU A 16 11.84 -11.80 -44.83
N ILE A 17 11.74 -10.48 -44.91
CA ILE A 17 11.10 -9.66 -43.88
C ILE A 17 9.63 -10.08 -43.86
N ALA A 18 9.16 -10.67 -42.77
CA ALA A 18 7.74 -10.90 -42.55
C ALA A 18 7.06 -9.56 -42.23
N PRO A 19 6.11 -9.07 -43.05
CA PRO A 19 5.22 -8.02 -42.61
C PRO A 19 4.06 -8.71 -41.91
N ASN A 20 3.86 -8.41 -40.63
CA ASN A 20 2.59 -8.30 -39.93
C ASN A 20 2.85 -8.51 -38.44
N GLY A 21 2.93 -7.39 -37.72
CA GLY A 21 2.63 -7.37 -36.30
C GLY A 21 1.18 -7.82 -36.13
N VAL A 22 0.98 -9.13 -35.96
CA VAL A 22 -0.26 -9.67 -35.41
C VAL A 22 -0.22 -9.32 -33.93
N VAL A 23 -0.87 -8.22 -33.56
CA VAL A 23 -1.33 -8.07 -32.18
C VAL A 23 -2.31 -9.23 -31.99
N ALA A 24 -1.93 -10.22 -31.20
CA ALA A 24 -2.81 -11.33 -30.89
C ALA A 24 -4.09 -10.77 -30.27
N GLU A 25 -5.22 -10.89 -30.97
CA GLU A 25 -6.53 -10.59 -30.40
C GLU A 25 -6.74 -11.56 -29.23
N ALA A 26 -7.04 -11.03 -28.04
CA ALA A 26 -7.45 -11.87 -26.92
C ALA A 26 -8.63 -12.75 -27.39
N PRO A 27 -8.64 -14.05 -27.09
CA PRO A 27 -9.73 -14.93 -27.50
C PRO A 27 -11.05 -14.34 -27.03
N THR A 28 -12.09 -14.43 -27.87
CA THR A 28 -13.36 -13.69 -27.72
C THR A 28 -14.01 -13.85 -26.33
N SER A 29 -13.72 -14.94 -25.60
CA SER A 29 -14.11 -15.17 -24.21
C SER A 29 -13.50 -14.17 -23.22
N ASP A 30 -12.21 -13.87 -23.34
CA ASP A 30 -11.47 -13.08 -22.36
C ASP A 30 -11.86 -11.61 -22.43
N ARG A 31 -12.14 -11.13 -23.64
CA ARG A 31 -12.70 -9.80 -23.86
C ARG A 31 -14.08 -9.66 -23.22
N GLN A 32 -14.95 -10.65 -23.34
CA GLN A 32 -16.29 -10.58 -22.76
C GLN A 32 -16.22 -10.60 -21.23
N VAL A 33 -15.38 -11.46 -20.66
CA VAL A 33 -15.12 -11.48 -19.20
C VAL A 33 -14.63 -10.12 -18.72
N LEU A 34 -13.68 -9.50 -19.43
CA LEU A 34 -13.19 -8.17 -19.07
C LEU A 34 -14.30 -7.11 -19.13
N ILE A 35 -15.16 -7.15 -20.15
CA ILE A 35 -16.30 -6.24 -20.28
C ILE A 35 -17.24 -6.40 -19.08
N ASP A 36 -17.62 -7.63 -18.74
CA ASP A 36 -18.53 -7.91 -17.64
C ASP A 36 -17.93 -7.45 -16.30
N TRP A 37 -16.62 -7.64 -16.12
CA TRP A 37 -15.90 -7.20 -14.95
C TRP A 37 -15.86 -5.67 -14.83
N ILE A 38 -15.58 -4.95 -15.92
CA ILE A 38 -15.60 -3.48 -15.97
C ILE A 38 -17.01 -2.94 -15.68
N GLN A 39 -18.07 -3.57 -16.22
CA GLN A 39 -19.45 -3.15 -15.95
C GLN A 39 -19.82 -3.36 -14.48
N THR A 40 -19.43 -4.49 -13.91
CA THR A 40 -19.62 -4.78 -12.48
C THR A 40 -18.88 -3.77 -11.61
N TRP A 41 -17.63 -3.43 -11.96
CA TRP A 41 -16.88 -2.38 -11.27
C TRP A 41 -17.59 -1.02 -11.34
N ARG A 42 -18.08 -0.60 -12.50
CA ARG A 42 -18.82 0.67 -12.64
C ARG A 42 -20.07 0.75 -11.78
N GLN A 43 -20.66 -0.39 -11.42
CA GLN A 43 -21.84 -0.49 -10.57
C GLN A 43 -21.51 -0.74 -9.10
N SER A 44 -20.22 -0.87 -8.75
CA SER A 44 -19.81 -1.12 -7.37
C SER A 44 -20.18 0.06 -6.46
N PRO A 45 -20.49 -0.20 -5.17
CA PRO A 45 -20.78 0.83 -4.20
C PRO A 45 -19.63 1.85 -4.13
N GLU A 46 -19.95 3.14 -4.10
CA GLU A 46 -18.93 4.18 -4.03
C GLU A 46 -18.16 4.12 -2.69
N ARG A 47 -18.86 3.76 -1.62
CA ARG A 47 -18.38 3.74 -0.23
C ARG A 47 -18.84 2.47 0.46
N LEU A 48 -17.94 1.87 1.23
CA LEU A 48 -18.18 0.67 2.03
C LEU A 48 -17.62 0.88 3.43
N PRO A 49 -18.32 0.48 4.50
CA PRO A 49 -17.75 0.44 5.84
C PRO A 49 -16.53 -0.49 5.86
N LEU A 50 -15.47 -0.08 6.56
CA LEU A 50 -14.26 -0.88 6.69
C LEU A 50 -14.56 -2.25 7.31
N GLU A 51 -15.45 -2.31 8.32
CA GLU A 51 -15.87 -3.58 8.91
C GLU A 51 -16.37 -4.59 7.87
N THR A 52 -17.19 -4.15 6.91
CA THR A 52 -17.71 -5.00 5.84
C THR A 52 -16.60 -5.51 4.94
N VAL A 53 -15.62 -4.66 4.62
CA VAL A 53 -14.48 -5.05 3.78
C VAL A 53 -13.57 -6.03 4.51
N ILE A 54 -13.27 -5.78 5.79
CA ILE A 54 -12.43 -6.68 6.60
C ILE A 54 -13.09 -8.03 6.79
N GLU A 55 -14.39 -8.07 7.13
CA GLU A 55 -15.15 -9.31 7.26
C GLU A 55 -15.18 -10.09 5.95
N ALA A 56 -15.37 -9.42 4.81
CA ALA A 56 -15.37 -10.07 3.50
C ALA A 56 -13.99 -10.65 3.12
N LEU A 57 -12.90 -10.00 3.49
CA LEU A 57 -11.53 -10.43 3.16
C LEU A 57 -10.97 -11.48 4.12
N SER A 58 -11.36 -11.44 5.39
CA SER A 58 -10.74 -12.25 6.46
C SER A 58 -11.69 -13.25 7.12
N GLY A 59 -13.00 -13.05 7.02
CA GLY A 59 -14.00 -13.74 7.84
C GLY A 59 -14.01 -13.32 9.33
N CYS A 60 -13.15 -12.39 9.74
CA CYS A 60 -13.02 -11.90 11.12
C CYS A 60 -13.81 -10.60 11.30
N ARG A 61 -14.37 -10.41 12.49
CA ARG A 61 -15.18 -9.23 12.84
C ARG A 61 -14.31 -8.08 13.31
N VAL A 62 -14.72 -6.87 12.91
CA VAL A 62 -14.22 -5.62 13.50
C VAL A 62 -15.10 -5.30 14.71
N LEU A 63 -14.50 -5.33 15.90
CA LEU A 63 -15.21 -5.09 17.16
C LEU A 63 -15.52 -3.61 17.36
N ASP A 64 -16.63 -3.35 18.05
CA ASP A 64 -17.13 -2.00 18.36
C ASP A 64 -16.38 -1.40 19.56
N TRP A 65 -15.51 -0.42 19.32
CA TRP A 65 -14.76 0.21 20.40
C TRP A 65 -15.65 1.19 21.17
N GLN A 66 -15.87 0.90 22.45
CA GLN A 66 -16.72 1.66 23.37
C GLN A 66 -15.90 2.32 24.50
N GLY A 67 -14.60 2.50 24.30
CA GLY A 67 -13.68 3.06 25.29
C GLY A 67 -12.81 2.03 26.00
N GLU A 68 -12.70 0.81 25.47
CA GLU A 68 -11.79 -0.20 25.99
C GLU A 68 -10.37 0.33 26.05
N GLU A 69 -9.75 0.24 27.23
CA GLU A 69 -8.37 0.67 27.46
C GLU A 69 -8.11 2.15 27.14
N GLN A 70 -9.15 3.00 27.14
CA GLN A 70 -9.05 4.43 26.79
C GLN A 70 -7.96 5.18 27.57
N GLN A 71 -7.81 4.87 28.87
CA GLN A 71 -6.77 5.49 29.69
C GLN A 71 -5.37 5.10 29.20
N GLY A 72 -5.12 3.81 28.97
CA GLY A 72 -3.81 3.34 28.46
C GLY A 72 -3.53 3.88 27.06
N LEU A 73 -4.54 3.99 26.20
CA LEU A 73 -4.40 4.63 24.89
C LEU A 73 -4.03 6.11 25.00
N ALA A 74 -4.56 6.83 26.00
CA ALA A 74 -4.16 8.20 26.28
C ALA A 74 -2.71 8.29 26.77
N GLU A 75 -2.30 7.40 27.67
CA GLU A 75 -0.91 7.31 28.16
C GLU A 75 0.08 7.03 27.01
N VAL A 76 -0.26 6.11 26.09
CA VAL A 76 0.53 5.86 24.87
C VAL A 76 0.66 7.11 24.00
N ALA A 77 -0.44 7.84 23.77
CA ALA A 77 -0.41 9.06 22.97
C ALA A 77 0.47 10.15 23.61
N ASP A 78 0.41 10.30 24.94
CA ASP A 78 1.23 11.24 25.69
C ASP A 78 2.72 10.85 25.63
N ALA A 79 3.04 9.55 25.78
CA ALA A 79 4.40 9.04 25.67
C ALA A 79 5.00 9.30 24.27
N ILE A 80 4.25 9.02 23.20
CA ILE A 80 4.67 9.30 21.82
C ILE A 80 4.92 10.81 21.60
N LEU A 81 4.01 11.66 22.08
CA LEU A 81 4.16 13.11 21.98
C LEU A 81 5.39 13.60 22.74
N HIS A 82 5.62 13.06 23.95
CA HIS A 82 6.76 13.42 24.77
C HIS A 82 8.07 13.03 24.07
N GLU A 83 8.19 11.78 23.65
CA GLU A 83 9.39 11.22 23.03
C GLU A 83 9.76 12.00 21.75
N VAL A 84 8.82 12.16 20.82
CA VAL A 84 9.11 12.85 19.53
C VAL A 84 9.34 14.36 19.69
N ARG A 85 8.84 14.98 20.76
CA ARG A 85 9.15 16.39 21.06
C ARG A 85 10.52 16.55 21.71
N ALA A 86 10.93 15.60 22.53
CA ALA A 86 12.27 15.56 23.11
C ALA A 86 13.33 15.24 22.06
N ALA A 87 13.03 14.31 21.14
CA ALA A 87 13.89 13.90 20.04
C ALA A 87 13.12 13.88 18.70
N PRO A 88 13.05 15.02 17.99
CA PRO A 88 12.41 15.10 16.67
C PRO A 88 12.96 14.09 15.67
N LEU A 89 12.08 13.59 14.79
CA LEU A 89 12.40 12.55 13.81
C LEU A 89 13.01 13.15 12.55
N SER A 90 14.12 12.57 12.07
CA SER A 90 14.75 13.00 10.82
C SER A 90 14.38 12.08 9.64
N ALA A 91 13.90 12.66 8.54
CA ALA A 91 13.69 11.96 7.28
C ALA A 91 13.70 12.90 6.07
N ALA A 92 14.29 12.44 4.96
CA ALA A 92 14.38 13.23 3.72
C ALA A 92 13.01 13.43 3.05
N ARG A 93 12.05 12.55 3.34
CA ARG A 93 10.68 12.63 2.83
C ARG A 93 9.68 12.45 3.97
N PRO A 94 8.58 13.22 4.00
CA PRO A 94 7.52 13.04 4.99
C PRO A 94 6.99 11.60 5.09
N ASN A 95 6.96 10.86 3.97
CA ASN A 95 6.48 9.48 3.94
C ASN A 95 7.37 8.50 4.71
N GLU A 96 8.66 8.82 4.92
CA GLU A 96 9.59 8.00 5.72
C GLU A 96 9.40 8.22 7.24
N ILE A 97 8.73 9.30 7.63
CA ILE A 97 8.38 9.55 9.03
C ILE A 97 7.38 8.51 9.56
N GLY A 98 6.50 7.99 8.69
CA GLY A 98 5.55 6.93 9.06
C GLY A 98 6.26 5.70 9.64
N ASN A 99 7.25 5.18 8.93
CA ASN A 99 8.03 4.02 9.37
C ASN A 99 8.73 4.24 10.73
N ARG A 100 9.26 5.45 10.95
CA ARG A 100 9.90 5.81 12.23
C ARG A 100 8.88 5.94 13.36
N LEU A 101 7.68 6.45 13.06
CA LEU A 101 6.61 6.53 14.04
C LEU A 101 6.13 5.15 14.47
N GLU A 102 6.08 4.15 13.59
CA GLU A 102 5.74 2.77 13.99
C GLU A 102 6.66 2.25 15.11
N GLU A 103 7.96 2.53 15.02
CA GLU A 103 8.94 2.13 16.05
C GLU A 103 8.68 2.84 17.38
N VAL A 104 8.45 4.15 17.34
CA VAL A 104 8.12 4.94 18.55
C VAL A 104 6.80 4.49 19.17
N VAL A 105 5.78 4.22 18.35
CA VAL A 105 4.48 3.74 18.80
C VAL A 105 4.60 2.37 19.46
N SER A 106 5.37 1.44 18.87
CA SER A 106 5.63 0.13 19.46
C SER A 106 6.29 0.28 20.83
N ALA A 107 7.33 1.11 20.94
CA ALA A 107 8.02 1.34 22.21
C ALA A 107 7.10 1.93 23.29
N ALA A 108 6.25 2.91 22.94
CA ALA A 108 5.30 3.52 23.87
C ALA A 108 4.24 2.52 24.36
N ILE A 109 3.80 1.60 23.50
CA ILE A 109 2.87 0.52 23.89
C ILE A 109 3.56 -0.49 24.83
N GLU A 110 4.82 -0.84 24.56
CA GLU A 110 5.61 -1.73 25.42
C GLU A 110 5.88 -1.10 26.80
N GLU A 111 6.12 0.21 26.85
CA GLU A 111 6.40 0.95 28.09
C GLU A 111 5.26 0.86 29.11
N ILE A 112 4.02 0.90 28.65
CA ILE A 112 2.84 0.72 29.51
C ILE A 112 2.51 -0.76 29.79
N GLY A 113 3.36 -1.69 29.33
CA GLY A 113 3.28 -3.12 29.64
C GLY A 113 2.36 -3.93 28.73
N TRP A 114 1.93 -3.40 27.60
CA TRP A 114 1.13 -4.14 26.61
C TRP A 114 2.02 -4.93 25.64
N GLN A 115 1.50 -6.05 25.17
CA GLN A 115 2.20 -6.87 24.17
C GLN A 115 1.91 -6.32 22.79
N VAL A 116 2.92 -5.91 22.04
CA VAL A 116 2.79 -5.37 20.69
C VAL A 116 3.75 -6.08 19.73
N GLY A 117 3.39 -6.09 18.46
CA GLY A 117 4.27 -6.55 17.40
C GLY A 117 3.67 -6.34 16.02
N ARG A 118 4.38 -6.83 15.00
CA ARG A 118 3.86 -6.87 13.64
C ARG A 118 2.92 -8.06 13.48
N PRO A 119 1.72 -7.86 12.90
CA PRO A 119 0.78 -8.94 12.71
C PRO A 119 1.30 -9.95 11.70
N ALA A 120 1.09 -11.23 12.00
CA ALA A 120 1.39 -12.32 11.09
C ALA A 120 0.21 -12.54 10.13
N GLY A 121 0.52 -12.85 8.88
CA GLY A 121 -0.49 -13.32 7.93
C GLY A 121 -0.99 -14.73 8.29
N LEU A 122 -2.00 -15.21 7.56
CA LEU A 122 -2.52 -16.59 7.67
C LEU A 122 -1.42 -17.67 7.56
N SER A 123 -0.36 -17.41 6.80
CA SER A 123 0.79 -18.31 6.66
C SER A 123 1.72 -18.32 7.87
N GLY A 124 1.48 -17.47 8.87
CA GLY A 124 2.37 -17.22 10.01
C GLY A 124 3.58 -16.33 9.68
N ARG A 125 3.76 -15.94 8.42
CA ARG A 125 4.85 -15.05 8.02
C ARG A 125 4.52 -13.61 8.40
N ARG A 126 5.50 -12.92 8.99
CA ARG A 126 5.43 -11.49 9.27
C ARG A 126 5.93 -10.71 8.05
N ARG A 127 5.14 -9.76 7.57
CA ARG A 127 5.51 -8.84 6.47
C ARG A 127 5.42 -7.41 6.98
N SER A 128 6.35 -6.56 6.56
CA SER A 128 6.28 -5.12 6.87
C SER A 128 5.10 -4.48 6.15
N ALA A 129 4.94 -4.72 4.85
CA ALA A 129 3.90 -4.09 4.04
C ALA A 129 2.49 -4.67 4.26
N GLY A 130 1.49 -3.80 4.10
CA GLY A 130 0.06 -4.14 4.09
C GLY A 130 -0.62 -3.90 5.44
N TYR A 131 -1.94 -3.71 5.39
CA TYR A 131 -2.76 -3.45 6.57
C TYR A 131 -2.94 -4.73 7.43
N PRO A 132 -2.91 -4.63 8.77
CA PRO A 132 -2.52 -3.46 9.58
C PRO A 132 -1.00 -3.41 9.81
N ASP A 133 -0.52 -2.26 10.30
CA ASP A 133 0.91 -2.04 10.62
C ASP A 133 1.34 -2.83 11.87
N LEU A 134 0.55 -2.71 12.95
CA LEU A 134 0.81 -3.32 14.26
C LEU A 134 -0.41 -4.11 14.77
N GLU A 135 -0.15 -5.07 15.66
CA GLU A 135 -1.14 -5.68 16.54
C GLU A 135 -0.68 -5.56 17.99
N PHE A 136 -1.61 -5.36 18.91
CA PHE A 136 -1.30 -5.38 20.34
C PHE A 136 -2.42 -6.00 21.18
N THR A 137 -2.08 -6.42 22.39
CA THR A 137 -3.01 -7.00 23.38
C THR A 137 -3.03 -6.16 24.64
N ALA A 138 -4.23 -5.73 25.02
CA ALA A 138 -4.49 -4.91 26.20
C ALA A 138 -5.76 -5.39 26.90
N GLY A 139 -5.72 -5.57 28.23
CA GLY A 139 -6.88 -6.05 28.99
C GLY A 139 -7.47 -7.38 28.51
N GLY A 140 -6.64 -8.26 27.93
CA GLY A 140 -7.08 -9.54 27.34
C GLY A 140 -7.79 -9.41 25.98
N ARG A 141 -7.79 -8.23 25.37
CA ARG A 141 -8.41 -7.93 24.08
C ARG A 141 -7.35 -7.68 23.01
N ALA A 142 -7.64 -8.05 21.77
CA ALA A 142 -6.77 -7.83 20.63
C ALA A 142 -7.13 -6.54 19.89
N PHE A 143 -6.11 -5.82 19.46
CA PHE A 143 -6.21 -4.58 18.70
C PHE A 143 -5.32 -4.67 17.46
N TYR A 144 -5.85 -4.25 16.32
CA TYR A 144 -5.09 -3.95 15.12
C TYR A 144 -4.93 -2.43 14.99
N LEU A 145 -3.72 -2.01 14.64
CA LEU A 145 -3.34 -0.60 14.64
C LEU A 145 -2.72 -0.20 13.30
N GLU A 146 -3.28 0.84 12.71
CA GLU A 146 -2.68 1.59 11.60
C GLU A 146 -2.01 2.86 12.15
N VAL A 147 -0.77 3.13 11.78
CA VAL A 147 -0.03 4.33 12.19
C VAL A 147 0.05 5.31 11.01
N LYS A 148 -0.44 6.53 11.23
CA LYS A 148 -0.57 7.50 10.16
C LYS A 148 0.09 8.82 10.48
N ALA A 149 1.20 9.11 9.79
CA ALA A 149 1.73 10.47 9.69
C ALA A 149 0.90 11.32 8.70
N PHE A 150 0.57 12.55 9.07
CA PHE A 150 0.02 13.53 8.14
C PHE A 150 0.56 14.93 8.43
N SER A 151 0.79 15.73 7.38
CA SER A 151 1.28 17.09 7.54
C SER A 151 0.19 18.02 8.05
N SER A 152 0.54 18.91 8.98
CA SER A 152 -0.36 19.97 9.46
C SER A 152 -1.07 20.70 8.31
N GLY A 153 -2.39 20.81 8.38
CA GLY A 153 -3.23 21.48 7.37
C GLY A 153 -3.71 20.58 6.24
N THR A 154 -3.34 19.29 6.24
CA THR A 154 -3.80 18.30 5.25
C THR A 154 -4.96 17.43 5.73
N GLU A 155 -5.48 17.67 6.93
CA GLU A 155 -6.54 16.88 7.59
C GLU A 155 -7.84 16.85 6.76
N ARG A 156 -8.08 17.91 5.99
CA ARG A 156 -9.26 18.05 5.12
C ARG A 156 -8.98 17.69 3.66
N SER A 157 -7.80 17.16 3.36
CA SER A 157 -7.44 16.73 2.00
C SER A 157 -8.34 15.58 1.56
N THR A 158 -8.74 15.59 0.29
CA THR A 158 -9.47 14.49 -0.35
C THR A 158 -8.55 13.43 -0.95
N GLN A 159 -7.24 13.64 -0.86
CA GLN A 159 -6.25 12.65 -1.31
C GLN A 159 -6.39 11.36 -0.51
N ARG A 160 -6.19 10.22 -1.19
CA ARG A 160 -6.21 8.92 -0.54
C ARG A 160 -4.99 8.78 0.35
N THR A 161 -5.22 8.45 1.61
CA THR A 161 -4.14 8.35 2.59
C THR A 161 -4.23 7.07 3.43
N PHE A 162 -5.34 6.33 3.37
CA PHE A 162 -5.51 5.00 3.94
C PHE A 162 -5.60 3.98 2.80
N TYR A 163 -4.86 2.88 2.92
CA TYR A 163 -4.76 1.86 1.88
C TYR A 163 -4.95 0.47 2.48
N LEU A 164 -5.94 -0.26 1.96
CA LEU A 164 -6.17 -1.66 2.26
C LEU A 164 -6.19 -2.41 0.94
N SER A 165 -5.28 -3.38 0.80
CA SER A 165 -5.20 -4.25 -0.38
C SER A 165 -5.55 -5.68 0.01
N PRO A 166 -6.42 -6.38 -0.73
CA PRO A 166 -6.61 -7.81 -0.58
C PRO A 166 -5.29 -8.57 -0.70
N SER A 167 -5.14 -9.65 0.06
CA SER A 167 -3.96 -10.52 0.07
C SER A 167 -4.39 -11.95 0.42
N ASP A 168 -3.85 -12.94 -0.27
CA ASP A 168 -4.05 -14.36 0.09
C ASP A 168 -3.47 -14.68 1.49
N ASP A 169 -2.49 -13.89 1.92
CA ASP A 169 -1.84 -13.97 3.22
C ASP A 169 -2.20 -12.72 4.04
N PHE A 170 -3.49 -12.54 4.28
CA PHE A 170 -4.01 -11.35 4.96
C PHE A 170 -3.63 -11.35 6.45
N LYS A 171 -3.32 -10.17 6.99
CA LYS A 171 -2.79 -10.00 8.36
C LYS A 171 -3.87 -9.95 9.45
N VAL A 172 -5.13 -9.74 9.08
CA VAL A 172 -6.27 -9.82 10.00
C VAL A 172 -6.68 -11.29 10.11
N THR A 173 -6.46 -11.88 11.29
CA THR A 173 -6.56 -13.33 11.52
C THR A 173 -7.45 -13.68 12.73
N ARG A 174 -7.99 -12.68 13.42
CA ARG A 174 -8.90 -12.84 14.55
C ARG A 174 -9.81 -11.62 14.70
N ASP A 175 -10.94 -11.82 15.37
CA ASP A 175 -11.80 -10.71 15.81
C ASP A 175 -11.02 -9.76 16.72
N ALA A 176 -11.03 -8.46 16.42
CA ALA A 176 -10.26 -7.46 17.14
C ALA A 176 -10.87 -6.06 16.97
N PHE A 177 -10.43 -5.11 17.81
CA PHE A 177 -10.68 -3.68 17.57
C PHE A 177 -9.71 -3.17 16.50
N HIS A 178 -10.16 -2.28 15.64
CA HIS A 178 -9.32 -1.69 14.60
C HIS A 178 -9.20 -0.19 14.85
N LEU A 179 -8.01 0.25 15.24
CA LEU A 179 -7.73 1.65 15.55
C LEU A 179 -6.74 2.23 14.54
N LEU A 180 -6.83 3.55 14.35
CA LEU A 180 -5.84 4.34 13.65
C LEU A 180 -5.27 5.39 14.60
N LEU A 181 -3.94 5.48 14.64
CA LEU A 181 -3.23 6.54 15.31
C LEU A 181 -2.80 7.60 14.31
N ALA A 182 -3.46 8.75 14.33
CA ALA A 182 -3.15 9.87 13.46
C ALA A 182 -2.17 10.83 14.15
N CYS A 183 -0.96 10.91 13.62
CA CYS A 183 0.14 11.75 14.09
C CYS A 183 0.32 12.96 13.17
N GLU A 184 0.04 14.16 13.69
CA GLU A 184 0.20 15.42 12.99
C GLU A 184 1.66 15.87 13.03
N ILE A 185 2.36 15.75 11.90
CA ILE A 185 3.77 16.12 11.78
C ILE A 185 3.92 17.61 11.42
N VAL A 186 4.89 18.26 12.04
CA VAL A 186 5.29 19.65 11.76
C VAL A 186 6.80 19.74 11.55
N PRO A 187 7.27 20.45 10.51
CA PRO A 187 8.70 20.64 10.32
C PRO A 187 9.26 21.55 11.42
N VAL A 188 10.39 21.17 12.01
CA VAL A 188 11.13 21.95 13.02
C VAL A 188 12.59 22.23 12.62
N GLY A 189 13.01 21.72 11.45
CA GLY A 189 14.31 21.94 10.85
C GLY A 189 14.36 21.35 9.44
N GLU A 190 15.53 21.39 8.81
CA GLU A 190 15.77 20.67 7.55
C GLU A 190 15.62 19.16 7.79
N ASP A 191 14.78 18.51 7.00
CA ASP A 191 14.48 17.07 7.09
C ASP A 191 14.12 16.58 8.50
N THR A 192 13.63 17.47 9.37
CA THR A 192 13.38 17.17 10.78
C THR A 192 11.97 17.57 11.17
N TYR A 193 11.25 16.63 11.76
CA TYR A 193 9.82 16.73 12.04
C TYR A 193 9.54 16.41 13.51
N SER A 194 8.67 17.20 14.12
CA SER A 194 8.10 16.91 15.44
C SER A 194 6.59 16.69 15.33
N LEU A 195 5.92 16.40 16.45
CA LEU A 195 4.48 16.18 16.50
C LEU A 195 3.74 17.36 17.14
N ARG A 196 2.73 17.85 16.41
CA ARG A 196 1.77 18.80 16.96
C ARG A 196 0.71 18.10 17.80
N SER A 197 0.12 17.03 17.27
CA SER A 197 -0.95 16.28 17.93
C SER A 197 -0.93 14.80 17.56
N VAL A 198 -1.51 13.97 18.43
CA VAL A 198 -1.76 12.55 18.22
C VAL A 198 -3.24 12.30 18.51
N LYS A 199 -3.91 11.53 17.66
CA LYS A 199 -5.35 11.25 17.78
C LYS A 199 -5.63 9.78 17.50
N TRP A 200 -6.46 9.17 18.34
CA TRP A 200 -7.01 7.85 18.11
C TRP A 200 -8.32 7.95 17.31
N LEU A 201 -8.49 7.05 16.36
CA LEU A 201 -9.71 6.90 15.58
C LEU A 201 -10.12 5.43 15.58
N ASP A 202 -11.37 5.16 15.96
CA ASP A 202 -12.00 3.86 15.69
C ASP A 202 -12.28 3.75 14.19
N LEU A 203 -11.74 2.69 13.57
CA LEU A 203 -11.84 2.45 12.14
C LEU A 203 -13.10 1.67 11.74
N ARG A 204 -13.87 1.13 12.69
CA ARG A 204 -15.03 0.28 12.39
C ARG A 204 -15.97 0.87 11.32
N ASN A 205 -16.34 2.14 11.52
CA ASN A 205 -17.25 2.88 10.65
C ASN A 205 -16.54 3.71 9.58
N LEU A 206 -15.23 3.53 9.37
CA LEU A 206 -14.51 4.25 8.32
C LEU A 206 -15.06 3.85 6.95
N GLU A 207 -15.62 4.81 6.21
CA GLU A 207 -16.03 4.57 4.83
C GLU A 207 -14.83 4.56 3.88
N VAL A 208 -14.53 3.39 3.33
CA VAL A 208 -13.50 3.20 2.31
C VAL A 208 -14.10 3.16 0.91
N ARG A 209 -13.27 3.46 -0.08
CA ARG A 209 -13.66 3.45 -1.50
C ARG A 209 -12.78 2.47 -2.25
N LEU A 210 -13.39 1.66 -3.10
CA LEU A 210 -12.67 0.73 -3.96
C LEU A 210 -12.09 1.47 -5.17
N LYS A 211 -10.79 1.30 -5.41
CA LYS A 211 -10.12 1.83 -6.61
C LYS A 211 -9.47 0.68 -7.37
N HIS A 212 -9.97 0.39 -8.57
CA HIS A 212 -9.25 -0.47 -9.50
C HIS A 212 -8.38 0.39 -10.43
N GLU A 213 -7.22 -0.15 -10.81
CA GLU A 213 -6.34 0.46 -11.79
C GLU A 213 -5.68 -0.64 -12.63
N PHE A 214 -5.54 -0.39 -13.93
CA PHE A 214 -4.62 -1.14 -14.76
C PHE A 214 -3.21 -0.58 -14.50
N ASN A 215 -2.25 -1.46 -14.25
CA ASN A 215 -0.86 -1.08 -14.03
C ASN A 215 0.07 -1.89 -14.93
N ALA A 216 1.28 -1.38 -15.12
CA ALA A 216 2.40 -2.06 -15.76
C ALA A 216 3.67 -1.69 -14.98
N SER A 217 4.55 -2.64 -14.74
CA SER A 217 5.84 -2.38 -14.08
C SER A 217 6.84 -1.75 -15.05
N ASN A 218 7.91 -1.16 -14.51
CA ASN A 218 9.01 -0.67 -15.35
C ASN A 218 9.58 -1.78 -16.26
N ARG A 219 9.63 -3.02 -15.77
CA ARG A 219 10.07 -4.15 -16.59
C ARG A 219 9.12 -4.38 -17.77
N ASP A 220 7.81 -4.29 -17.54
CA ASP A 220 6.83 -4.49 -18.60
C ASP A 220 6.95 -3.37 -19.65
N LEU A 221 7.14 -2.13 -19.22
CA LEU A 221 7.26 -0.97 -20.11
C LEU A 221 8.54 -0.94 -20.96
N TYR A 222 9.66 -1.41 -20.40
CA TYR A 222 10.99 -1.28 -21.01
C TYR A 222 11.58 -2.61 -21.47
N SER A 223 10.77 -3.65 -21.63
CA SER A 223 11.20 -4.91 -22.24
C SER A 223 11.06 -4.86 -23.76
N ASP A 224 12.04 -5.43 -24.46
CA ASP A 224 12.00 -5.57 -25.92
C ASP A 224 10.83 -6.44 -26.39
N GLU A 225 10.34 -7.32 -25.51
CA GLU A 225 9.19 -8.20 -25.75
C GLU A 225 7.86 -7.44 -25.90
N ASN A 226 7.74 -6.26 -25.31
CA ASN A 226 6.52 -5.43 -25.35
C ASN A 226 6.58 -4.31 -26.38
N GLY A 227 7.52 -4.37 -27.32
CA GLY A 227 7.59 -3.45 -28.45
C GLY A 227 8.16 -2.08 -28.09
N LEU A 228 9.13 -2.03 -27.15
CA LEU A 228 9.88 -0.81 -26.85
C LEU A 228 10.52 -0.27 -28.15
N VAL A 229 10.04 0.88 -28.63
CA VAL A 229 10.66 1.59 -29.76
C VAL A 229 11.55 2.70 -29.19
N ILE A 230 12.86 2.47 -29.19
CA ILE A 230 13.84 3.50 -28.84
C ILE A 230 14.03 4.41 -30.06
N LEU A 231 13.41 5.59 -30.02
CA LEU A 231 13.71 6.66 -30.96
C LEU A 231 14.93 7.40 -30.42
N GLU A 232 16.14 6.99 -30.82
CA GLU A 232 17.36 7.68 -30.44
C GLU A 232 17.24 9.18 -30.75
N LYS A 233 17.48 10.02 -29.73
CA LYS A 233 17.95 11.38 -29.90
C LYS A 233 19.17 11.60 -29.00
N PRO A 234 20.17 12.33 -29.50
CA PRO A 234 21.52 12.40 -28.92
C PRO A 234 21.54 12.93 -27.49
#